data_AF-A0AAV6LE51-F1
#
_entry.id   AF-A0AAV6LE51-F1
#
_cell.length_a   1.000
_cell.length_b   1.000
_cell.length_c   1.000
_cell.angle_alpha   90.00
_cell.angle_beta   90.00
_cell.angle_gamma   90.00
#
_symmetry.space_group_name_H-M   'P 1'
#
loop_
_entity.id
_entity.type
_entity.pdbx_description
1 polymer ?
#
loop_
_entity_poly.entity_id
_entity_poly.type
_entity_poly.pdbx_seq_one_letter_code
_entity_poly.pdbx_strand_id
1 'polypeptide(L)'
;MDPPTSWDSLRKQARKLEAQLDEQMPLYRKVVSKKVDDGTDKDLESGIDELLQQLHQVNSHMQAWVSSGGSEIFSHTLTRHQEILQDLTQVLFSSV
;
A
#
# COMPACT_ATOMS: atom_id res chain seq x y z
N MET A 1 -5.28 22.29 -17.84
CA MET A 1 -4.45 21.84 -16.71
C MET A 1 -5.37 21.05 -15.82
N ASP A 2 -5.33 19.73 -15.99
CA ASP A 2 -6.14 18.72 -15.31
C ASP A 2 -6.23 19.04 -13.80
N PRO A 3 -7.39 19.00 -13.12
CA PRO A 3 -7.42 19.05 -11.67
C PRO A 3 -6.95 17.68 -11.14
N PRO A 4 -5.67 17.45 -10.82
CA PRO A 4 -5.08 16.14 -11.01
C PRO A 4 -4.77 15.49 -9.65
N THR A 5 -5.75 15.37 -8.76
CA THR A 5 -5.75 14.44 -7.59
C THR A 5 -6.99 14.69 -6.73
N SER A 6 -8.18 14.31 -7.21
CA SER A 6 -9.34 14.33 -6.31
C SER A 6 -9.18 13.29 -5.19
N TRP A 7 -9.66 13.61 -3.99
CA TRP A 7 -9.67 12.69 -2.84
C TRP A 7 -10.20 11.29 -3.21
N ASP A 8 -11.26 11.23 -4.01
CA ASP A 8 -11.83 9.96 -4.48
C ASP A 8 -10.85 9.13 -5.32
N SER A 9 -10.05 9.77 -6.18
CA SER A 9 -9.01 9.10 -6.96
C SER A 9 -7.91 8.54 -6.06
N LEU A 10 -7.43 9.32 -5.09
CA LEU A 10 -6.46 8.85 -4.10
C LEU A 10 -7.00 7.66 -3.32
N ARG A 11 -8.27 7.73 -2.89
CA ARG A 11 -8.92 6.66 -2.12
C ARG A 11 -9.06 5.37 -2.92
N LYS A 12 -9.48 5.50 -4.18
CA LYS A 12 -9.55 4.35 -5.10
C LYS A 12 -8.17 3.76 -5.34
N GLN A 13 -7.14 4.60 -5.48
CA GLN A 13 -5.78 4.15 -5.67
C GLN A 13 -5.24 3.41 -4.44
N ALA A 14 -5.43 3.96 -3.23
CA ALA A 14 -5.06 3.29 -1.98
C ALA A 14 -5.72 1.91 -1.89
N ARG A 15 -7.05 1.84 -2.10
CA ARG A 15 -7.80 0.56 -2.11
C ARG A 15 -7.27 -0.45 -3.11
N LYS A 16 -6.88 -0.01 -4.30
CA LYS A 16 -6.33 -0.87 -5.35
C LYS A 16 -4.95 -1.40 -4.96
N LEU A 17 -4.10 -0.56 -4.35
CA LEU A 17 -2.77 -0.94 -3.88
C LEU A 17 -2.87 -1.93 -2.72
N GLU A 18 -3.74 -1.67 -1.75
CA GLU A 18 -4.03 -2.57 -0.62
C GLU A 18 -4.49 -3.95 -1.12
N ALA A 19 -5.43 -4.00 -2.08
CA ALA A 19 -5.90 -5.26 -2.64
C ALA A 19 -4.78 -6.04 -3.34
N GLN A 20 -3.93 -5.37 -4.12
CA GLN A 20 -2.80 -6.02 -4.78
C GLN A 20 -1.77 -6.55 -3.78
N LEU A 21 -1.51 -5.83 -2.69
CA LEU A 21 -0.62 -6.29 -1.62
C LEU A 21 -1.19 -7.53 -0.93
N ASP A 22 -2.48 -7.53 -0.59
CA ASP A 22 -3.17 -8.68 0.01
C ASP A 22 -3.11 -9.93 -0.88
N GLU A 23 -3.19 -9.77 -2.21
CA GLU A 23 -3.04 -10.86 -3.17
C GLU A 23 -1.58 -11.34 -3.31
N GLN A 24 -0.60 -10.44 -3.26
CA GLN A 24 0.82 -10.78 -3.46
C GLN A 24 1.52 -11.30 -2.20
N MET A 25 1.17 -10.83 -1.01
CA MET A 25 1.75 -11.28 0.27
C MET A 25 1.72 -12.80 0.50
N PRO A 26 0.60 -13.52 0.29
CA PRO A 26 0.58 -14.97 0.44
C PRO A 26 1.40 -15.68 -0.65
N LEU A 27 1.52 -15.09 -1.84
CA LEU A 27 2.36 -15.61 -2.93
C LEU A 27 3.85 -15.47 -2.56
N TYR A 28 4.27 -14.30 -2.09
CA TYR A 28 5.63 -14.05 -1.60
C TYR A 28 6.00 -14.99 -0.48
N ARG A 29 5.17 -15.08 0.57
CA ARG A 29 5.41 -16.01 1.68
C ARG A 29 5.55 -17.46 1.21
N LYS A 30 4.77 -17.88 0.22
CA LYS A 30 4.85 -19.22 -0.36
C LYS A 30 6.14 -19.44 -1.14
N VAL A 31 6.62 -18.44 -1.87
CA VAL A 31 7.88 -18.48 -2.63
C VAL A 31 9.07 -18.51 -1.67
N VAL A 32 9.13 -17.58 -0.72
CA VAL A 32 10.16 -17.48 0.34
C VAL A 32 10.26 -18.80 1.12
N SER A 33 9.13 -19.35 1.56
CA SER A 33 9.09 -20.62 2.32
C SER A 33 9.59 -21.81 1.49
N LYS A 34 9.46 -21.75 0.16
CA LYS A 34 9.73 -22.87 -0.74
C LYS A 34 11.19 -22.95 -1.19
N LYS A 35 12.07 -22.04 -0.73
CA LYS A 35 13.52 -22.03 -1.05
C LYS A 35 13.78 -22.28 -2.54
N VAL A 36 12.97 -21.65 -3.39
CA VAL A 36 13.18 -21.66 -4.84
C VAL A 36 14.15 -20.53 -5.14
N ASP A 37 15.43 -20.88 -5.14
CA ASP A 37 16.55 -20.06 -5.60
C ASP A 37 16.44 -19.93 -7.13
N ASP A 38 15.70 -18.95 -7.66
CA ASP A 38 15.83 -18.48 -9.05
C ASP A 38 14.89 -17.29 -9.35
N GLY A 39 15.39 -16.05 -9.30
CA GLY A 39 14.87 -14.82 -9.93
C GLY A 39 13.47 -14.28 -9.55
N THR A 40 12.48 -15.15 -9.39
CA THR A 40 11.06 -14.87 -9.15
C THR A 40 10.83 -14.26 -7.77
N ASP A 41 11.61 -14.68 -6.77
CA ASP A 41 11.54 -14.14 -5.40
C ASP A 41 11.87 -12.64 -5.37
N LYS A 42 12.95 -12.24 -6.05
CA LYS A 42 13.36 -10.84 -6.17
C LYS A 42 12.38 -9.98 -6.96
N ASP A 43 11.76 -10.54 -8.00
CA ASP A 43 10.76 -9.84 -8.80
C ASP A 43 9.49 -9.56 -7.97
N LEU A 44 9.07 -10.55 -7.18
CA LEU A 44 7.90 -10.43 -6.30
C LEU A 44 8.18 -9.53 -5.08
N GLU A 45 9.37 -9.62 -4.49
CA GLU A 45 9.82 -8.70 -3.44
C GLU A 45 9.85 -7.25 -3.95
N SER A 46 10.45 -7.02 -5.12
CA SER A 46 10.51 -5.69 -5.73
C SER A 46 9.11 -5.16 -6.04
N GLY A 47 8.21 -6.00 -6.57
CA GLY A 47 6.83 -5.63 -6.83
C GLY A 47 6.04 -5.26 -5.56
N ILE A 48 6.24 -6.01 -4.46
CA ILE A 48 5.63 -5.70 -3.16
C ILE A 48 6.19 -4.39 -2.59
N ASP A 49 7.51 -4.19 -2.66
CA ASP A 49 8.15 -2.96 -2.20
C ASP A 49 7.65 -1.74 -3.00
N GLU A 50 7.56 -1.85 -4.32
CA GLU A 50 6.99 -0.81 -5.18
C GLU A 50 5.53 -0.50 -4.83
N LEU A 51 4.72 -1.51 -4.53
CA LEU A 51 3.32 -1.32 -4.10
C LEU A 51 3.22 -0.63 -2.74
N LEU A 52 4.08 -1.00 -1.78
CA LEU A 52 4.16 -0.36 -0.47
C LEU A 52 4.58 1.10 -0.59
N GLN A 53 5.62 1.39 -1.38
CA GLN A 53 6.07 2.76 -1.64
C GLN A 53 4.96 3.60 -2.27
N GLN A 54 4.23 3.06 -3.25
CA GLN A 54 3.09 3.73 -3.85
C GLN A 54 1.96 3.99 -2.84
N LEU A 55 1.63 3.01 -1.98
CA LEU A 55 0.57 3.16 -0.98
C LEU A 55 0.95 4.21 0.06
N HIS A 56 2.22 4.23 0.48
CA HIS A 56 2.77 5.26 1.36
C HIS A 56 2.70 6.65 0.71
N GLN A 57 3.06 6.77 -0.57
CA GLN A 57 2.96 8.04 -1.30
C GLN A 57 1.50 8.53 -1.40
N VAL A 58 0.55 7.63 -1.70
CA VAL A 58 -0.88 7.97 -1.74
C VAL A 58 -1.37 8.43 -0.36
N ASN A 59 -0.99 7.73 0.71
CA ASN A 59 -1.30 8.14 2.08
C ASN A 59 -0.72 9.52 2.43
N SER A 60 0.50 9.82 1.99
CA SER A 60 1.12 11.14 2.17
C SER A 60 0.37 12.24 1.42
N HIS A 61 -0.05 11.98 0.17
CA HIS A 61 -0.91 12.91 -0.58
C HIS A 61 -2.26 13.11 0.12
N MET A 62 -2.90 12.02 0.56
CA MET A 62 -4.13 12.11 1.36
C MET A 62 -3.95 12.94 2.64
N GLN A 63 -2.81 12.82 3.31
CA GLN A 63 -2.49 13.61 4.50
C GLN A 63 -2.38 15.11 4.19
N ALA A 64 -1.77 15.48 3.04
CA ALA A 64 -1.75 16.86 2.58
C ALA A 64 -3.16 17.39 2.32
N TRP A 65 -4.05 16.55 1.74
CA TRP A 65 -5.46 16.89 1.55
C TRP A 65 -6.23 17.10 2.86
N VAL A 66 -6.02 16.23 3.85
CA VAL A 66 -6.61 16.37 5.19
C VAL A 66 -6.11 17.65 5.87
N SER A 67 -4.80 17.91 5.82
CA SER A 67 -4.18 19.11 6.40
C SER A 67 -4.61 20.41 5.72
N SER A 68 -5.04 20.35 4.47
CA SER A 68 -5.49 21.52 3.69
C SER A 68 -6.91 22.00 4.07
N GLY A 69 -7.49 21.49 5.16
CA GLY A 69 -8.86 21.79 5.59
C GLY A 69 -9.87 20.72 5.18
N GLY A 70 -9.42 19.47 5.05
CA GLY A 70 -10.27 18.32 4.76
C GLY A 70 -11.26 18.03 5.88
N SER A 71 -12.44 17.50 5.52
CA SER A 71 -13.47 17.08 6.46
C SER A 71 -12.96 15.93 7.36
N GLU A 72 -13.49 15.80 8.58
CA GLU A 72 -13.13 14.72 9.53
C GLU A 72 -13.25 13.31 8.92
N ILE A 73 -14.16 13.14 7.96
CA ILE A 73 -14.37 11.91 7.20
C ILE A 73 -13.11 11.51 6.41
N PHE A 74 -12.37 12.50 5.89
CA PHE A 74 -11.11 12.27 5.17
C PHE A 74 -10.02 11.85 6.13
N SER A 75 -9.93 12.48 7.32
CA SER A 75 -9.01 12.07 8.38
C SER A 75 -9.24 10.62 8.78
N HIS A 76 -10.49 10.23 9.04
CA HIS A 76 -10.82 8.86 9.43
C HIS A 76 -10.49 7.84 8.32
N THR A 77 -10.76 8.21 7.07
CA THR A 77 -10.44 7.34 5.92
C THR A 77 -8.93 7.19 5.75
N LEU A 78 -8.17 8.27 5.89
CA LEU A 78 -6.70 8.24 5.86
C LEU A 78 -6.13 7.37 6.98
N THR A 79 -6.59 7.57 8.22
CA THR A 79 -6.15 6.75 9.37
C THR A 79 -6.32 5.27 9.07
N ARG A 80 -7.46 4.89 8.51
CA ARG A 80 -7.71 3.49 8.13
C ARG A 80 -6.73 2.96 7.08
N HIS A 81 -6.39 3.76 6.07
CA HIS A 81 -5.40 3.37 5.06
C HIS A 81 -3.97 3.31 5.63
N GLN A 82 -3.64 4.15 6.61
CA GLN A 82 -2.35 4.09 7.31
C GLN A 82 -2.26 2.84 8.19
N GLU A 83 -3.33 2.49 8.91
CA GLU A 83 -3.40 1.26 9.70
C GLU A 83 -3.24 0.02 8.82
N ILE A 84 -3.91 -0.02 7.66
CA ILE A 84 -3.76 -1.13 6.71
C ILE A 84 -2.31 -1.21 6.19
N LEU A 85 -1.70 -0.08 5.79
CA LEU A 85 -0.30 -0.07 5.37
C LEU A 85 0.62 -0.60 6.48
N GLN A 86 0.41 -0.19 7.74
CA GLN A 86 1.19 -0.67 8.88
C GLN A 86 1.01 -2.16 9.11
N ASP A 87 -0.23 -2.67 9.05
CA ASP A 87 -0.54 -4.09 9.20
C ASP A 87 0.15 -4.93 8.12
N LEU A 88 0.00 -4.53 6.84
CA LEU A 88 0.64 -5.20 5.70
C LEU A 88 2.18 -5.23 5.86
N THR A 89 2.76 -4.08 6.25
CA THR A 89 4.20 -3.95 6.47
C THR A 89 4.66 -4.83 7.63
N GLN A 90 3.93 -4.85 8.75
CA GLN A 90 4.23 -5.67 9.91
C GLN A 90 4.16 -7.16 9.58
N VAL A 91 3.14 -7.60 8.84
CA VAL A 91 2.97 -9.01 8.45
C VAL A 91 4.10 -9.48 7.54
N LEU A 92 4.60 -8.60 6.65
CA LEU A 92 5.79 -8.87 5.83
C LEU A 92 7.04 -9.05 6.68
N PHE A 93 7.38 -8.07 7.53
CA PHE A 93 8.58 -8.14 8.38
C PHE A 93 8.50 -9.22 9.47
N SER A 94 7.29 -9.64 9.88
CA SER A 94 7.12 -10.73 10.85
C SER A 94 7.22 -12.13 10.23
N SER A 95 7.17 -12.23 8.89
CA SER A 95 7.29 -13.50 8.17
C SER A 95 8.70 -13.80 7.66
N VAL A 96 9.65 -12.87 7.82
CA VAL A 96 11.08 -13.01 7.49
C VAL A 96 11.88 -13.45 8.71
#